data_AF-A0A7W6ARM5-F1
#
_entry.id   AF-A0A7W6ARM5-F1
#
_cell.length_a   1.000
_cell.length_b   1.000
_cell.length_c   1.000
_cell.angle_alpha   90.00
_cell.angle_beta   90.00
_cell.angle_gamma   90.00
#
_symmetry.space_group_name_H-M   'P 1'
#
loop_
_entity.id
_entity.type
_entity.pdbx_description
1 polymer ?
#
loop_
_entity_poly.entity_id
_entity_poly.type
_entity_poly.pdbx_seq_one_letter_code
_entity_poly.pdbx_strand_id
1 'polypeptide(L)' 'MQTTAGAPILRSELGVEETSESDNVVRWDGERLYVEHDVYHNGQLVHRKYRRTVTEPVARALQAIINRAQQ' A
#
# COMPACT_ATOMS: atom_id res chain seq x y z
N MET A 1 2.53 -3.84 -28.31
CA MET A 1 3.68 -3.18 -27.65
C MET A 1 3.76 -3.72 -26.24
N GLN A 2 4.71 -4.61 -25.96
CA GLN A 2 4.96 -5.14 -24.61
C GLN A 2 6.01 -4.24 -23.94
N THR A 3 5.62 -3.55 -22.88
CA THR A 3 6.57 -2.83 -22.02
C THR A 3 7.30 -3.86 -21.18
N THR A 4 8.56 -4.14 -21.52
CA THR A 4 9.47 -4.88 -20.66
C THR A 4 9.72 -4.03 -19.42
N ALA A 5 9.05 -4.36 -18.31
CA ALA A 5 9.48 -3.90 -17.00
C ALA A 5 10.93 -4.36 -16.84
N GLY A 6 11.85 -3.41 -16.68
CA GLY A 6 13.27 -3.70 -16.51
C GLY A 6 13.46 -4.73 -15.41
N ALA A 7 14.23 -5.78 -15.69
CA ALA A 7 14.55 -6.81 -14.71
C ALA A 7 15.06 -6.14 -13.42
N PRO A 8 14.61 -6.59 -12.23
CA PRO A 8 15.15 -6.08 -10.98
C PRO A 8 16.67 -6.25 -11.02
N ILE A 9 17.40 -5.20 -10.67
CA ILE A 9 18.86 -5.22 -10.61
C ILE A 9 19.23 -6.01 -9.34
N LEU A 10 19.00 -7.32 -9.39
CA LEU A 10 19.36 -8.26 -8.34
C LEU A 10 20.88 -8.38 -8.38
N ARG A 11 21.57 -7.67 -7.49
CA ARG A 11 22.99 -7.97 -7.21
C ARG A 11 23.06 -9.24 -6.37
N SER A 12 22.75 -10.38 -7.00
CA SER A 12 22.81 -11.72 -6.39
C SER A 12 24.18 -12.00 -5.77
N GLU A 13 25.23 -11.35 -6.29
CA GLU A 13 26.61 -11.41 -5.80
C GLU A 13 26.80 -10.88 -4.37
N LEU A 14 25.88 -10.05 -3.86
CA LEU A 14 25.92 -9.53 -2.50
C LEU A 14 25.13 -10.40 -1.50
N GLY A 15 24.45 -11.45 -1.96
CA GLY A 15 23.59 -12.29 -1.12
C GLY A 15 22.35 -11.58 -0.56
N VAL A 16 21.95 -10.44 -1.16
CA VAL A 16 20.78 -9.64 -0.77
C VAL A 16 19.71 -9.75 -1.86
N GLU A 17 18.54 -10.27 -1.51
CA GLU A 17 17.37 -10.26 -2.38
C GLU A 17 16.59 -8.95 -2.18
N GLU A 18 16.32 -8.22 -3.26
CA GLU A 18 15.45 -7.04 -3.21
C GLU A 18 13.99 -7.51 -3.09
N THR A 19 13.32 -7.17 -1.98
CA THR A 19 11.89 -7.43 -1.81
C THR A 19 11.07 -6.20 -2.19
N SER A 20 9.96 -6.42 -2.87
CA SER A 20 8.96 -5.38 -3.16
C SER A 20 7.63 -5.80 -2.57
N GLU A 21 7.09 -4.96 -1.70
CA GLU A 21 5.80 -5.18 -1.04
C GLU A 21 4.90 -3.97 -1.26
N SER A 22 3.59 -4.18 -1.30
CA SER A 22 2.63 -3.08 -1.44
C SER A 22 1.44 -3.28 -0.50
N ASP A 23 0.99 -2.19 0.11
CA ASP A 23 -0.16 -2.21 1.01
C ASP A 23 -1.10 -1.02 0.77
N ASN A 24 -2.38 -1.20 1.12
CA ASN A 24 -3.36 -0.14 1.15
C ASN A 24 -3.57 0.32 2.58
N VAL A 25 -3.05 1.49 2.92
CA VAL A 25 -3.07 2.03 4.28
C VAL A 25 -4.20 3.06 4.40
N VAL A 26 -5.08 2.87 5.39
CA VAL A 26 -6.09 3.86 5.75
C VAL A 26 -5.47 4.91 6.67
N ARG A 27 -5.58 6.19 6.33
CA ARG A 27 -5.00 7.33 7.07
C ARG A 27 -6.03 8.45 7.30
N TRP A 28 -5.83 9.20 8.38
CA TRP A 28 -6.58 10.43 8.70
C TRP A 28 -5.58 11.59 8.80
N ASP A 29 -5.81 12.69 8.08
CA ASP A 29 -4.93 13.86 8.07
C ASP A 29 -5.43 15.04 8.92
N GLY A 30 -6.54 14.88 9.63
CA GLY A 30 -7.19 15.98 10.36
C GLY A 30 -8.45 16.52 9.67
N GLU A 31 -8.61 16.30 8.36
CA GLU A 31 -9.78 16.76 7.60
C GLU A 31 -10.58 15.58 7.02
N ARG A 32 -9.89 14.58 6.44
CA ARG A 32 -10.55 13.49 5.71
C ARG A 32 -9.86 12.15 5.95
N LEU A 33 -10.68 11.10 5.92
CA LEU A 33 -10.20 9.71 5.89
C LEU A 33 -9.88 9.35 4.44
N TYR A 34 -8.75 8.71 4.19
CA TYR A 34 -8.33 8.31 2.84
C TYR A 34 -7.53 7.01 2.87
N VAL A 35 -7.48 6.33 1.72
CA VAL A 35 -6.61 5.19 1.47
C VAL A 35 -5.43 5.63 0.63
N GLU A 36 -4.24 5.19 1.01
CA GLU A 36 -2.99 5.39 0.31
C GLU A 36 -2.42 4.03 -0.11
N HIS A 37 -1.91 3.93 -1.33
CA HIS A 37 -1.21 2.73 -1.79
C HIS A 37 0.29 2.93 -1.68
N ASP A 38 0.87 2.30 -0.68
CA ASP A 38 2.27 2.39 -0.30
C ASP A 38 3.05 1.22 -0.92
N VAL A 39 4.22 1.53 -1.50
CA VAL A 39 5.14 0.53 -2.07
C VAL A 39 6.46 0.60 -1.30
N TYR A 40 6.89 -0.56 -0.82
CA TYR A 40 8.07 -0.73 0.02
C TYR A 40 9.11 -1.56 -0.71
N HIS A 41 10.37 -1.13 -0.69
CA HIS A 41 11.52 -1.93 -1.13
C HIS A 41 12.39 -2.23 0.09
N ASN A 42 12.65 -3.51 0.36
CA ASN A 42 13.42 -3.95 1.53
C ASN A 42 12.90 -3.33 2.85
N GLY A 43 11.58 -3.26 3.01
CA GLY A 43 10.92 -2.65 4.16
C GLY A 43 10.92 -1.12 4.20
N GLN A 44 11.59 -0.44 3.26
CA GLN A 44 11.59 1.03 3.17
C GLN A 44 10.50 1.51 2.23
N LEU A 45 9.67 2.46 2.67
CA LEU A 45 8.68 3.12 1.81
C LEU A 45 9.41 3.89 0.71
N VAL A 46 9.19 3.51 -0.54
CA VAL A 46 9.82 4.15 -1.71
C VAL A 46 8.83 4.91 -2.58
N HIS A 47 7.55 4.55 -2.56
CA HIS A 47 6.56 5.21 -3.41
C HIS A 47 5.15 5.21 -2.81
N ARG A 48 4.42 6.30 -3.05
CA ARG A 48 2.98 6.44 -2.79
C ARG A 48 2.26 6.60 -4.12
N LYS A 49 1.56 5.55 -4.54
CA LYS A 49 1.03 5.48 -5.91
C LYS A 49 -0.24 6.29 -6.10
N TYR A 50 -1.16 6.20 -5.15
CA TYR A 50 -2.40 6.95 -5.19
C TYR A 50 -2.93 7.24 -3.79
N ARG A 51 -3.72 8.30 -3.72
CA ARG A 51 -4.46 8.73 -2.54
C ARG A 51 -5.93 8.89 -2.91
N ARG A 52 -6.83 8.20 -2.19
CA ARG A 52 -8.27 8.22 -2.47
C ARG A 52 -9.06 8.47 -1.19
N THR A 53 -9.92 9.49 -1.20
CA THR A 53 -10.81 9.78 -0.09
C THR A 53 -11.73 8.59 0.17
N VAL A 54 -11.85 8.19 1.43
CA VAL A 54 -12.84 7.22 1.87
C VAL A 54 -14.19 7.93 1.90
N THR A 55 -15.12 7.47 1.06
CA THR A 55 -16.48 7.99 1.04
C THR A 55 -17.28 7.44 2.21
N GLU A 56 -18.37 8.11 2.58
CA GLU A 56 -19.24 7.69 3.68
C GLU A 56 -19.71 6.21 3.56
N PRO A 57 -20.17 5.71 2.40
CA PRO A 57 -20.55 4.30 2.28
C PRO A 57 -19.40 3.34 2.58
N VAL A 58 -18.19 3.67 2.14
CA VAL A 58 -16.99 2.85 2.39
C VAL A 58 -16.62 2.90 3.87
N ALA A 59 -16.68 4.06 4.50
CA ALA A 59 -16.43 4.20 5.94
C ALA A 59 -17.41 3.35 6.76
N ARG A 60 -18.70 3.34 6.41
CA ARG A 60 -19.71 2.51 7.08
C ARG A 60 -19.41 1.01 6.91
N ALA A 61 -19.00 0.59 5.72
CA ALA A 61 -18.62 -0.80 5.47
C ALA A 61 -17.38 -1.22 6.28
N LEU A 62 -16.34 -0.38 6.32
CA LEU A 62 -15.13 -0.63 7.11
C LEU A 62 -15.46 -0.74 8.61
N GLN A 63 -16.27 0.18 9.14
CA GLN A 63 -16.70 0.14 10.53
C GLN A 63 -17.41 -1.18 10.88
N ALA A 64 -18.30 -1.66 10.00
CA ALA A 64 -19.03 -2.91 10.23
C ALA A 64 -18.10 -4.12 10.29
N ILE A 65 -17.08 -4.16 9.42
CA ILE A 65 -16.07 -5.24 9.40
C ILE A 65 -15.23 -5.21 10.68
N ILE A 66 -14.76 -4.03 11.09
CA ILE A 66 -13.95 -3.87 12.31
C ILE A 66 -14.75 -4.29 13.54
N ASN A 67 -16.00 -3.85 13.66
CA ASN A 67 -16.86 -4.21 14.79
C ASN A 67 -17.10 -5.72 14.86
N ARG A 68 -17.24 -6.40 13.71
CA ARG A 68 -17.39 -7.86 13.65
C ARG A 68 -16.12 -8.59 14.09
N ALA A 69 -14.95 -8.06 13.76
CA ALA A 69 -13.66 -8.67 14.13
C ALA A 69 -13.33 -8.54 15.64
N GLN A 70 -14.00 -7.63 16.35
CA GLN A 70 -13.83 -7.39 17.78
C GLN A 70 -14.77 -8.23 18.67
N GLN A 71 -15.73 -8.94 18.06
CA GLN A 71 -16.64 -9.88 18.73
C GLN A 71 -16.03 -11.28 18.77
#